data_AF-A0A7V1BR28-F1
#
_entry.id   AF-A0A7V1BR28-F1
#
_cell.length_a   1.000
_cell.length_b   1.000
_cell.length_c   1.000
_cell.angle_alpha   90.00
_cell.angle_beta   90.00
_cell.angle_gamma   90.00
#
_symmetry.space_group_name_H-M   'P 1'
#
loop_
_entity.id
_entity.type
_entity.pdbx_description
1 polymer ?
#
loop_
_entity_poly.entity_id
_entity_poly.type
_entity_poly.pdbx_seq_one_letter_code
_entity_poly.pdbx_strand_id
1 'polypeptide(L)'
;MSASPLSEGWLEGLFFDGRRSAGHPARVRREGSDLLLDFGGGQQRYPATDIRLGTRVGRAASYLHLQDGGVFESADTAGLAALACAAGATGSNGWLHRLETNYRLIAGSAVLVMMVLVGSVVYGIPWVSKQIAHSIPTDLERYLGEQALVGLDSLWFEPSRLEQGRQTEIRTAFEPHLHALATAYPGHELQVLFRSSDAVGANALALPGGIVVFTDDLLLMAENNQELVAILAHEVGHVVHRHSLQGIVQSSLALWLVMSITGDLSAASDLTSTLPAILANLSYVRDMERDADDFALTFMHDRGIEPRHFAAIMLRLDPPDETEGGETANGLSNFLSTHPPTPERIKRFLDQD
;
A
#
# COMPACT_ATOMS: atom_id res chain seq x y z
N MET A 1 22.98 26.25 -45.36
CA MET A 1 22.15 26.34 -46.59
C MET A 1 22.45 25.11 -47.42
N SER A 2 21.52 24.17 -47.51
CA SER A 2 21.50 23.12 -48.53
C SER A 2 20.04 22.77 -48.76
N ALA A 3 19.47 23.27 -49.86
CA ALA A 3 18.12 22.96 -50.29
C ALA A 3 18.11 21.53 -50.84
N SER A 4 17.32 20.63 -50.23
CA SER A 4 16.99 19.33 -50.83
C SER A 4 15.73 19.48 -51.68
N PRO A 5 15.78 19.23 -53.00
CA PRO A 5 14.62 19.30 -53.87
C PRO A 5 13.88 17.95 -53.81
N LEU A 6 12.82 17.85 -53.01
CA LEU A 6 11.94 16.68 -53.00
C LEU A 6 10.47 17.09 -53.13
N SER A 7 10.17 18.12 -53.94
CA SER A 7 8.79 18.53 -54.22
C SER A 7 8.19 17.92 -55.49
N GLU A 8 8.92 17.11 -56.26
CA GLU A 8 8.44 16.56 -57.55
C GLU A 8 8.56 15.04 -57.72
N GLY A 9 9.15 14.33 -56.75
CA GLY A 9 9.35 12.89 -56.81
C GLY A 9 8.11 12.10 -56.36
N TRP A 10 7.87 10.95 -56.99
CA TRP A 10 6.91 9.96 -56.50
C TRP A 10 7.50 9.23 -55.29
N LEU A 11 6.75 9.18 -54.20
CA LEU A 11 7.08 8.40 -53.01
C LEU A 11 6.41 7.03 -53.12
N GLU A 12 7.19 5.96 -53.13
CA GLU A 12 6.66 4.59 -53.22
C GLU A 12 6.22 4.06 -51.85
N GLY A 13 5.17 3.25 -51.83
CA GLY A 13 4.61 2.69 -50.62
C GLY A 13 3.47 1.72 -50.88
N LEU A 14 2.74 1.39 -49.81
CA LEU A 14 1.55 0.56 -49.83
C LEU A 14 0.34 1.41 -49.50
N PHE A 15 -0.69 1.33 -50.35
CA PHE A 15 -1.99 1.92 -50.12
C PHE A 15 -2.98 0.87 -49.63
N PHE A 16 -3.67 1.19 -48.55
CA PHE A 16 -4.78 0.42 -47.99
C PHE A 16 -6.05 1.24 -48.18
N ASP A 17 -7.08 0.64 -48.78
CA ASP A 17 -8.34 1.32 -49.14
C ASP A 17 -9.34 1.44 -47.97
N GLY A 18 -8.98 0.94 -46.79
CA GLY A 18 -9.83 0.93 -45.60
C GLY A 18 -10.99 -0.08 -45.65
N ARG A 19 -11.12 -0.84 -46.75
CA ARG A 19 -12.19 -1.84 -46.96
C ARG A 19 -11.65 -3.27 -47.01
N ARG A 20 -10.38 -3.45 -47.37
CA ARG A 20 -9.67 -4.74 -47.40
C ARG A 20 -8.30 -4.60 -46.74
N SER A 21 -7.87 -5.60 -45.98
CA SER A 21 -6.56 -5.61 -45.31
C SER A 21 -5.36 -5.89 -46.23
N ALA A 22 -5.57 -5.94 -47.55
CA ALA A 22 -4.52 -6.19 -48.53
C ALA A 22 -3.95 -4.86 -49.03
N GLY A 23 -2.64 -4.66 -48.85
CA GLY A 23 -1.95 -3.46 -49.34
C GLY A 23 -1.72 -3.53 -50.85
N HIS A 24 -2.00 -2.42 -51.54
CA HIS A 24 -1.73 -2.25 -52.96
C HIS A 24 -0.46 -1.41 -53.14
N PRO A 25 0.52 -1.86 -53.95
CA PRO A 25 1.64 -1.01 -54.34
C PRO A 25 1.12 0.30 -54.94
N ALA A 26 1.53 1.41 -54.35
CA ALA A 26 1.07 2.73 -54.72
C ALA A 26 2.20 3.73 -54.62
N ARG A 27 2.06 4.84 -55.32
CA ARG A 27 2.97 5.97 -55.26
C ARG A 27 2.20 7.25 -55.00
N VAL A 28 2.73 8.13 -54.16
CA VAL A 28 2.10 9.41 -53.85
C VAL A 28 3.01 10.57 -54.25
N ARG A 29 2.43 11.61 -54.84
CA ARG A 29 3.12 12.86 -55.19
C ARG A 29 2.26 14.04 -54.77
N ARG A 30 2.90 15.14 -54.39
CA ARG A 30 2.21 16.42 -54.25
C ARG A 30 2.01 17.08 -55.62
N GLU A 31 0.81 17.58 -55.88
CA GLU A 31 0.47 18.37 -57.06
C GLU A 31 -0.29 19.63 -56.59
N GLY A 32 0.41 20.76 -56.48
CA GLY A 32 -0.18 22.01 -55.98
C GLY A 32 -0.61 21.93 -54.51
N SER A 33 -1.91 22.10 -54.26
CA SER A 33 -2.54 21.96 -52.94
C SER A 33 -3.04 20.55 -52.64
N ASP A 34 -2.87 19.60 -53.56
CA ASP A 34 -3.47 18.27 -53.44
C ASP A 34 -2.37 17.19 -53.45
N LEU A 35 -2.69 16.03 -52.89
CA LEU A 35 -1.92 14.80 -53.06
C LEU A 35 -2.54 13.94 -54.14
N LEU A 36 -1.72 13.55 -55.10
CA LEU A 36 -2.05 12.57 -56.11
C LEU A 36 -1.52 11.21 -55.67
N LEU A 37 -2.44 10.29 -55.41
CA LEU A 37 -2.17 8.89 -55.16
C LEU A 37 -2.38 8.11 -56.46
N ASP A 38 -1.37 7.35 -56.89
CA ASP A 38 -1.43 6.49 -58.06
C ASP A 38 -1.19 5.04 -57.63
N PHE A 39 -2.20 4.21 -57.83
CA PHE A 39 -2.18 2.79 -57.52
C PHE A 39 -2.62 2.01 -58.76
N GLY A 40 -2.32 0.71 -58.82
CA GLY A 40 -2.61 -0.11 -60.00
C GLY A 40 -4.08 -0.15 -60.47
N GLY A 41 -5.02 0.44 -59.71
CA GLY A 41 -6.44 0.58 -60.03
C GLY A 41 -6.88 1.98 -60.47
N GLY A 42 -5.99 2.98 -60.52
CA GLY A 42 -6.29 4.36 -60.96
C GLY A 42 -5.56 5.43 -60.15
N GLN A 43 -5.82 6.70 -60.51
CA GLN A 43 -5.31 7.86 -59.79
C GLN A 43 -6.42 8.52 -58.97
N GLN A 44 -6.14 8.83 -57.70
CA GLN A 44 -7.04 9.54 -56.80
C GLN A 44 -6.37 10.79 -56.24
N ARG A 45 -7.15 11.88 -56.12
CA ARG A 45 -6.69 13.16 -55.59
C ARG A 45 -7.29 13.39 -54.21
N TYR A 46 -6.44 13.81 -53.27
CA TYR A 46 -6.82 14.16 -51.90
C TYR A 46 -6.41 15.60 -51.58
N PRO A 47 -7.31 16.45 -51.06
CA PRO A 47 -6.95 17.81 -50.66
C PRO A 47 -6.00 17.81 -49.47
N ALA A 48 -5.03 18.74 -49.46
CA ALA A 48 -3.98 18.73 -48.44
C ALA A 48 -4.45 19.00 -47.00
N THR A 49 -5.60 19.64 -46.84
CA THR A 49 -6.19 19.97 -45.53
C THR A 49 -6.62 18.75 -44.72
N ASP A 50 -6.79 17.60 -45.38
CA ASP A 50 -7.44 16.42 -44.78
C ASP A 50 -6.44 15.30 -44.48
N ILE A 51 -5.14 15.59 -44.60
CA ILE A 51 -4.05 14.64 -44.36
C ILE A 51 -3.61 14.70 -42.90
N ARG A 52 -3.54 13.53 -42.27
CA ARG A 52 -2.94 13.39 -40.94
C ARG A 52 -1.76 12.42 -40.99
N LEU A 53 -0.61 12.90 -40.54
CA LEU A 53 0.57 12.06 -40.34
C LEU A 53 0.32 11.19 -39.10
N GLY A 54 0.30 9.88 -39.28
CA GLY A 54 0.25 8.91 -38.19
C GLY A 54 1.57 8.89 -37.42
N THR A 55 1.50 8.78 -36.10
CA THR A 55 2.68 8.70 -35.23
C THR A 55 3.37 7.35 -35.36
N ARG A 56 4.71 7.37 -35.44
CA ARG A 56 5.56 6.18 -35.47
C ARG A 56 5.57 5.50 -34.11
N VAL A 57 5.32 4.18 -34.07
CA VAL A 57 5.60 3.34 -32.89
C VAL A 57 6.79 2.43 -33.23
N GLY A 58 7.97 2.71 -32.66
CA GLY A 58 9.15 1.85 -32.79
C GLY A 58 9.77 1.78 -34.20
N ARG A 59 9.89 0.58 -34.79
CA ARG A 59 10.51 0.33 -36.12
C ARG A 59 9.50 0.30 -37.30
N ALA A 60 8.22 0.52 -37.04
CA ALA A 60 7.18 0.50 -38.08
C ALA A 60 7.32 1.70 -39.04
N ALA A 61 6.83 1.51 -40.27
CA ALA A 61 6.77 2.54 -41.29
C ALA A 61 5.84 3.70 -40.87
N SER A 62 6.00 4.87 -41.47
CA SER A 62 5.15 6.03 -41.19
C SER A 62 3.91 5.98 -42.08
N TYR A 63 2.76 6.33 -41.49
CA TYR A 63 1.46 6.26 -42.15
C TYR A 63 0.91 7.64 -42.45
N LEU A 64 0.22 7.76 -43.57
CA LEU A 64 -0.48 8.97 -43.99
C LEU A 64 -1.96 8.61 -44.11
N HIS A 65 -2.78 9.14 -43.21
CA HIS A 65 -4.23 8.90 -43.21
C HIS A 65 -4.91 9.81 -44.22
N LEU A 66 -5.78 9.22 -45.03
CA LEU A 66 -6.57 9.87 -46.09
C LEU A 66 -8.05 9.94 -45.67
N GLN A 67 -8.80 10.88 -46.24
CA GLN A 67 -10.18 11.22 -45.83
C GLN A 67 -11.16 10.02 -45.89
N ASP A 68 -10.95 9.09 -46.82
CA ASP A 68 -11.86 7.95 -47.05
C ASP A 68 -11.61 6.75 -46.12
N GLY A 69 -10.77 6.92 -45.08
CA GLY A 69 -10.30 5.82 -44.24
C GLY A 69 -9.14 5.02 -44.85
N GLY A 70 -8.64 5.45 -46.01
CA GLY A 70 -7.46 4.88 -46.65
C GLY A 70 -6.17 5.28 -45.94
N VAL A 71 -5.16 4.42 -45.99
CA VAL A 71 -3.86 4.62 -45.35
C VAL A 71 -2.76 4.39 -46.37
N PHE A 72 -1.83 5.33 -46.48
CA PHE A 72 -0.61 5.16 -47.25
C PHE A 72 0.58 4.94 -46.31
N GLU A 73 1.27 3.81 -46.46
CA GLU A 73 2.44 3.40 -45.69
C GLU A 73 3.69 3.49 -46.57
N SER A 74 4.74 4.18 -46.11
CA SER A 74 6.04 4.17 -46.80
C SER A 74 7.20 3.98 -45.83
N ALA A 75 8.21 3.24 -46.31
CA ALA A 75 9.50 3.10 -45.64
C ALA A 75 10.31 4.41 -45.67
N ASP A 76 10.07 5.29 -46.64
CA ASP A 76 10.72 6.61 -46.73
C ASP A 76 10.01 7.63 -45.83
N THR A 77 10.35 7.54 -44.56
CA THR A 77 9.82 8.42 -43.50
C THR A 77 10.18 9.90 -43.71
N ALA A 78 11.33 10.20 -44.32
CA ALA A 78 11.77 11.57 -44.56
C ALA A 78 10.97 12.21 -45.71
N GLY A 79 10.73 11.45 -46.78
CA GLY A 79 9.86 11.85 -47.88
C GLY A 79 8.40 12.02 -47.44
N LEU A 80 7.89 11.11 -46.61
CA LEU A 80 6.51 11.15 -46.10
C LEU A 80 6.27 12.34 -45.14
N ALA A 81 7.25 12.65 -44.28
CA ALA A 81 7.21 13.82 -43.39
C ALA A 81 7.35 15.15 -44.16
N ALA A 82 8.21 15.20 -45.19
CA ALA A 82 8.34 16.36 -46.06
C ALA A 82 7.03 16.62 -46.81
N LEU A 83 6.38 15.56 -47.31
CA LEU A 83 5.13 15.63 -48.04
C LEU A 83 3.95 16.06 -47.13
N ALA A 84 3.89 15.56 -45.89
CA ALA A 84 2.91 15.98 -44.89
C ALA A 84 3.12 17.44 -44.41
N CYS A 85 4.36 17.85 -44.16
CA CYS A 85 4.70 19.22 -43.77
C CYS A 85 4.39 20.21 -44.90
N ALA A 86 4.72 19.83 -46.14
CA ALA A 86 4.44 20.64 -47.30
C ALA A 86 2.92 20.75 -47.58
N ALA A 87 2.15 19.71 -47.23
CA ALA A 87 0.68 19.70 -47.26
C ALA A 87 0.02 20.48 -46.09
N GLY A 88 0.78 21.05 -45.16
CA GLY A 88 0.21 21.84 -44.06
C GLY A 88 -0.42 21.00 -42.95
N ALA A 89 -0.14 19.69 -42.90
CA ALA A 89 -0.63 18.81 -41.84
C ALA A 89 -0.04 19.25 -40.48
N THR A 90 -0.90 19.69 -39.56
CA THR A 90 -0.50 20.05 -38.21
C THR A 90 -0.37 18.79 -37.36
N GLY A 91 0.86 18.36 -37.09
CA GLY A 91 1.13 17.24 -36.18
C GLY A 91 0.70 17.57 -34.75
N SER A 92 -0.17 16.75 -34.18
CA SER A 92 -0.54 16.85 -32.76
C SER A 92 0.65 16.47 -31.87
N ASN A 93 1.06 17.41 -31.02
CA ASN A 93 1.87 17.27 -29.80
C ASN A 93 3.30 16.71 -29.90
N GLY A 94 4.24 17.55 -30.36
CA GLY A 94 5.68 17.30 -30.25
C GLY A 94 6.25 17.18 -28.82
N TRP A 95 5.50 17.59 -27.78
CA TRP A 95 5.92 17.40 -26.39
C TRP A 95 5.83 15.93 -25.95
N LEU A 96 4.75 15.24 -26.31
CA LEU A 96 4.55 13.82 -26.00
C LEU A 96 5.60 12.96 -26.72
N HIS A 97 5.84 13.24 -28.01
CA HIS A 97 6.89 12.56 -28.77
C HIS A 97 8.28 12.76 -28.15
N ARG A 98 8.62 13.95 -27.64
CA ARG A 98 9.89 14.21 -26.95
C ARG A 98 10.05 13.43 -25.64
N LEU A 99 8.96 13.19 -24.91
CA LEU A 99 8.94 12.30 -23.75
C LEU A 99 9.16 10.85 -24.17
N GLU A 100 8.54 10.41 -25.27
CA GLU A 100 8.62 9.03 -25.78
C GLU A 100 9.95 8.70 -26.46
N THR A 101 10.68 9.67 -27.03
CA THR A 101 11.97 9.39 -27.70
C THR A 101 13.18 9.49 -26.77
N ASN A 102 13.06 10.12 -25.60
CA ASN A 102 14.18 10.33 -24.70
C ASN A 102 14.17 9.33 -23.54
N TYR A 103 14.96 8.26 -23.68
CA TYR A 103 15.09 7.21 -22.65
C TYR A 103 15.45 7.77 -21.26
N ARG A 104 16.17 8.90 -21.16
CA ARG A 104 16.46 9.54 -19.87
C ARG A 104 15.21 10.12 -19.20
N LEU A 105 14.30 10.67 -19.99
CA LEU A 105 13.02 11.19 -19.49
C LEU A 105 12.10 10.04 -19.08
N ILE A 106 12.08 8.95 -19.85
CA ILE A 106 11.33 7.73 -19.50
C ILE A 106 11.85 7.13 -18.18
N ALA A 107 13.17 6.96 -18.07
CA ALA A 107 13.80 6.47 -16.84
C ALA A 107 13.53 7.43 -15.66
N GLY A 108 13.63 8.74 -15.89
CA GLY A 108 13.32 9.75 -14.88
C GLY A 108 11.87 9.72 -14.43
N SER A 109 10.91 9.56 -15.35
CA SER A 109 9.49 9.44 -15.00
C SER A 109 9.19 8.13 -14.28
N ALA A 110 9.84 7.02 -14.65
CA ALA A 110 9.68 5.75 -13.96
C ALA A 110 10.20 5.82 -12.51
N VAL A 111 11.36 6.44 -12.30
CA VAL A 111 11.91 6.68 -10.94
C VAL A 111 10.99 7.63 -10.16
N LEU A 112 10.48 8.69 -10.77
CA LEU A 112 9.52 9.59 -10.12
C LEU A 112 8.24 8.88 -9.70
N VAL A 113 7.65 8.07 -10.58
CA VAL A 113 6.46 7.27 -10.25
C VAL A 113 6.76 6.31 -9.11
N MET A 114 7.91 5.63 -9.13
CA MET A 114 8.33 4.74 -8.04
C MET A 114 8.48 5.51 -6.72
N MET A 115 9.13 6.68 -6.73
CA MET A 115 9.29 7.52 -5.54
C MET A 115 7.95 8.01 -5.00
N VAL A 116 7.02 8.42 -5.87
CA VAL A 116 5.67 8.83 -5.47
C VAL A 116 4.90 7.66 -4.89
N LEU A 117 5.00 6.48 -5.50
CA LEU A 117 4.33 5.27 -5.02
C LEU A 117 4.85 4.86 -3.64
N VAL A 118 6.17 4.76 -3.49
CA VAL A 118 6.84 4.45 -2.21
C VAL A 118 6.52 5.51 -1.17
N GLY A 119 6.62 6.80 -1.52
CA GLY A 119 6.29 7.89 -0.60
C GLY A 119 4.83 7.89 -0.17
N SER A 120 3.91 7.52 -1.07
CA SER A 120 2.49 7.36 -0.75
C SER A 120 2.27 6.21 0.23
N VAL A 121 2.91 5.06 0.04
CA VAL A 121 2.77 3.90 0.93
C VAL A 121 3.43 4.16 2.30
N VAL A 122 4.63 4.75 2.31
CA VAL A 122 5.44 4.91 3.53
C VAL A 122 4.99 6.11 4.36
N TYR A 123 4.57 7.22 3.74
CA TYR A 123 4.23 8.44 4.46
C TYR A 123 2.77 8.86 4.25
N GLY A 124 2.27 8.77 3.01
CA GLY A 124 0.91 9.20 2.67
C GLY A 124 -0.16 8.40 3.39
N ILE A 125 -0.15 7.07 3.24
CA ILE A 125 -1.15 6.17 3.84
C ILE A 125 -1.13 6.27 5.36
N PRO A 126 0.01 6.14 6.09
CA PRO A 126 0.00 6.27 7.55
C PRO A 126 -0.57 7.61 8.03
N TRP A 127 -0.21 8.71 7.36
CA TRP A 127 -0.72 10.04 7.69
C TRP A 127 -2.24 10.14 7.50
N VAL A 128 -2.76 9.71 6.33
CA VAL A 128 -4.21 9.71 6.07
C VAL A 128 -4.94 8.78 7.05
N SER A 129 -4.39 7.60 7.31
CA SER A 129 -4.98 6.61 8.23
C SER A 129 -5.11 7.16 9.64
N LYS A 130 -4.08 7.85 10.15
CA LYS A 130 -4.14 8.51 11.47
C LYS A 130 -5.30 9.51 11.53
N GLN A 131 -5.42 10.34 10.50
CA GLN A 131 -6.47 11.36 10.44
C GLN A 131 -7.88 10.74 10.38
N ILE A 132 -8.05 9.69 9.58
CA ILE A 132 -9.34 8.98 9.48
C ILE A 132 -9.68 8.30 10.80
N ALA A 133 -8.74 7.61 11.43
CA ALA A 133 -8.97 6.91 12.71
C ALA A 133 -9.46 7.87 13.82
N HIS A 134 -8.92 9.08 13.88
CA HIS A 134 -9.35 10.10 14.85
C HIS A 134 -10.68 10.77 14.47
N SER A 135 -11.12 10.64 13.22
CA SER A 135 -12.39 11.20 12.73
C SER A 135 -13.56 10.22 12.86
N ILE A 136 -13.29 8.93 13.11
CA ILE A 136 -14.31 7.90 13.28
C ILE A 136 -15.01 8.08 14.64
N PRO A 137 -16.36 8.15 14.67
CA PRO A 137 -17.12 8.21 15.92
C PRO A 137 -16.90 6.97 16.80
N THR A 138 -16.95 7.15 18.12
CA THR A 138 -16.77 6.09 19.13
C THR A 138 -17.78 4.95 18.99
N ASP A 139 -19.01 5.23 18.56
CA ASP A 139 -20.04 4.19 18.36
C ASP A 139 -19.68 3.23 17.23
N LEU A 140 -19.14 3.75 16.13
CA LEU A 140 -18.67 2.93 15.02
C LEU A 140 -17.40 2.17 15.39
N GLU A 141 -16.49 2.83 16.13
CA GLU A 141 -15.30 2.19 16.65
C GLU A 141 -15.63 0.98 17.52
N ARG A 142 -16.60 1.11 18.44
CA ARG A 142 -17.08 0.02 19.29
C ARG A 142 -17.71 -1.11 18.49
N TYR A 143 -18.53 -0.80 17.49
CA TYR A 143 -19.07 -1.82 16.59
C TYR A 143 -17.97 -2.59 15.86
N LEU A 144 -16.95 -1.90 15.33
CA LEU A 144 -15.80 -2.55 14.68
C LEU A 144 -15.03 -3.45 15.66
N GLY A 145 -14.87 -3.02 16.92
CA GLY A 145 -14.28 -3.80 17.99
C GLY A 145 -15.03 -5.11 18.27
N GLU A 146 -16.34 -5.01 18.44
CA GLU A 146 -17.21 -6.18 18.66
C GLU A 146 -17.13 -7.17 17.49
N GLN A 147 -17.15 -6.69 16.24
CA GLN A 147 -17.00 -7.55 15.06
C GLN A 147 -15.61 -8.19 14.98
N ALA A 148 -14.55 -7.43 15.31
CA ALA A 148 -13.19 -7.98 15.37
C ALA A 148 -13.10 -9.09 16.42
N LEU A 149 -13.66 -8.88 17.61
CA LEU A 149 -13.69 -9.88 18.67
C LEU A 149 -14.44 -11.16 18.23
N VAL A 150 -15.61 -11.02 17.61
CA VAL A 150 -16.36 -12.17 17.07
C VAL A 150 -15.55 -12.94 16.03
N GLY A 151 -14.84 -12.23 15.14
CA GLY A 151 -13.94 -12.85 14.16
C GLY A 151 -12.82 -13.64 14.84
N LEU A 152 -12.16 -13.05 15.84
CA LEU A 152 -11.09 -13.71 16.60
C LEU A 152 -11.60 -14.90 17.41
N ASP A 153 -12.74 -14.78 18.10
CA ASP A 153 -13.40 -15.87 18.83
C ASP A 153 -13.85 -17.02 17.89
N SER A 154 -14.09 -16.73 16.59
CA SER A 154 -14.45 -17.78 15.62
C SER A 154 -13.27 -18.55 15.06
N LEU A 155 -12.07 -17.96 15.07
CA LEU A 155 -10.88 -18.49 14.40
C LEU A 155 -9.79 -18.97 15.38
N TRP A 156 -9.56 -18.22 16.46
CA TRP A 156 -8.37 -18.36 17.29
C TRP A 156 -8.63 -18.36 18.80
N PHE A 157 -9.76 -17.82 19.27
CA PHE A 157 -10.03 -17.69 20.71
C PHE A 157 -11.18 -18.56 21.20
N GLU A 158 -11.00 -19.08 22.41
CA GLU A 158 -12.02 -19.75 23.20
C GLU A 158 -12.21 -19.03 24.54
N PRO A 159 -13.33 -19.24 25.24
CA PRO A 159 -13.48 -18.78 26.62
C PRO A 159 -12.29 -19.20 27.49
N SER A 160 -11.88 -18.32 28.41
CA SER A 160 -10.78 -18.58 29.33
C SER A 160 -10.98 -19.89 30.10
N ARG A 161 -9.93 -20.70 30.16
CA ARG A 161 -9.81 -21.96 30.90
C ARG A 161 -9.23 -21.76 32.31
N LEU A 162 -8.87 -20.53 32.68
CA LEU A 162 -8.37 -20.20 34.02
C LEU A 162 -9.42 -20.42 35.11
N GLU A 163 -8.97 -20.85 36.29
CA GLU A 163 -9.81 -20.96 37.47
C GLU A 163 -10.45 -19.60 37.83
N GLN A 164 -11.74 -19.60 38.20
CA GLN A 164 -12.46 -18.37 38.52
C GLN A 164 -11.82 -17.56 39.64
N GLY A 165 -11.17 -18.22 40.62
CA GLY A 165 -10.42 -17.56 41.68
C GLY A 165 -9.29 -16.70 41.13
N ARG A 166 -8.49 -17.25 40.20
CA ARG A 166 -7.40 -16.52 39.54
C ARG A 166 -7.91 -15.39 38.66
N GLN A 167 -9.00 -15.60 37.91
CA GLN A 167 -9.61 -14.53 37.12
C GLN A 167 -10.08 -13.36 38.00
N THR A 168 -10.68 -13.68 39.16
CA THR A 168 -11.16 -12.67 40.11
C THR A 168 -10.00 -11.91 40.73
N GLU A 169 -8.93 -12.60 41.10
CA GLU A 169 -7.70 -12.00 41.64
C GLU A 169 -7.12 -10.96 40.66
N ILE A 170 -6.93 -11.34 39.39
CA ILE A 170 -6.38 -10.46 38.35
C ILE A 170 -7.30 -9.27 38.09
N ARG A 171 -8.62 -9.50 37.98
CA ARG A 171 -9.60 -8.41 37.80
C ARG A 171 -9.57 -7.43 38.97
N THR A 172 -9.46 -7.93 40.20
CA THR A 172 -9.34 -7.09 41.40
C THR A 172 -8.05 -6.27 41.37
N ALA A 173 -6.95 -6.86 40.91
CA ALA A 173 -5.69 -6.13 40.74
C ALA A 173 -5.80 -5.05 39.66
N PHE A 174 -6.54 -5.27 38.57
CA PHE A 174 -6.73 -4.30 37.48
C PHE A 174 -7.70 -3.17 37.83
N GLU A 175 -8.72 -3.42 38.65
CA GLU A 175 -9.80 -2.48 38.96
C GLU A 175 -9.34 -1.04 39.29
N PRO A 176 -8.41 -0.79 40.25
CA PRO A 176 -7.99 0.58 40.56
C PRO A 176 -7.27 1.26 39.40
N HIS A 177 -6.59 0.50 38.54
CA HIS A 177 -5.89 1.02 37.37
C HIS A 177 -6.86 1.35 36.25
N LEU A 178 -7.81 0.46 35.97
CA LEU A 178 -8.88 0.70 35.00
C LEU A 178 -9.74 1.90 35.39
N HIS A 179 -10.04 2.07 36.68
CA HIS A 179 -10.78 3.23 37.16
C HIS A 179 -10.02 4.55 36.95
N ALA A 180 -8.72 4.56 37.23
CA ALA A 180 -7.86 5.72 36.99
C ALA A 180 -7.78 6.05 35.49
N LEU A 181 -7.60 5.03 34.63
CA LEU A 181 -7.54 5.18 33.18
C LEU A 181 -8.88 5.68 32.60
N ALA A 182 -10.00 5.11 33.03
CA ALA A 182 -11.33 5.56 32.60
C ALA A 182 -11.62 7.01 33.02
N THR A 183 -11.10 7.44 34.17
CA THR A 183 -11.23 8.83 34.64
C THR A 183 -10.38 9.79 33.80
N ALA A 184 -9.15 9.39 33.46
CA ALA A 184 -8.25 10.18 32.63
C ALA A 184 -8.70 10.24 31.16
N TYR A 185 -9.35 9.18 30.67
CA TYR A 185 -9.75 9.00 29.26
C TYR A 185 -11.24 8.62 29.13
N PRO A 186 -12.18 9.52 29.50
CA PRO A 186 -13.61 9.21 29.60
C PRO A 186 -14.30 8.89 28.26
N GLY A 187 -13.62 9.12 27.13
CA GLY A 187 -14.11 8.76 25.79
C GLY A 187 -13.87 7.31 25.39
N HIS A 188 -13.18 6.52 26.22
CA HIS A 188 -12.85 5.12 25.94
C HIS A 188 -13.46 4.22 27.01
N GLU A 189 -14.35 3.32 26.60
CA GLU A 189 -14.93 2.32 27.49
C GLU A 189 -14.01 1.10 27.54
N LEU A 190 -13.18 1.01 28.58
CA LEU A 190 -12.20 -0.07 28.71
C LEU A 190 -12.86 -1.35 29.20
N GLN A 191 -12.74 -2.42 28.42
CA GLN A 191 -13.25 -3.75 28.77
C GLN A 191 -12.12 -4.78 28.70
N VAL A 192 -11.81 -5.41 29.84
CA VAL A 192 -10.81 -6.49 29.89
C VAL A 192 -11.46 -7.87 29.79
N LEU A 193 -11.04 -8.64 28.79
CA LEU A 193 -11.49 -9.99 28.51
C LEU A 193 -10.34 -10.99 28.62
N PHE A 194 -10.65 -12.19 29.11
CA PHE A 194 -9.69 -13.29 29.17
C PHE A 194 -10.11 -14.36 28.16
N ARG A 195 -9.13 -14.92 27.44
CA ARG A 195 -9.33 -15.91 26.38
C ARG A 195 -8.27 -17.00 26.43
N SER A 196 -8.64 -18.21 26.08
CA SER A 196 -7.68 -19.28 25.79
C SER A 196 -7.37 -19.29 24.29
N SER A 197 -6.12 -19.57 23.91
CA SER A 197 -5.73 -19.75 22.51
C SER A 197 -4.57 -20.71 22.36
N ASP A 198 -4.83 -21.88 21.80
CA ASP A 198 -3.77 -22.83 21.50
C ASP A 198 -2.93 -22.37 20.28
N ALA A 199 -3.46 -21.45 19.45
CA ALA A 199 -2.79 -20.95 18.25
C ALA A 199 -1.95 -19.68 18.49
N VAL A 200 -2.41 -18.78 19.36
CA VAL A 200 -1.77 -17.47 19.62
C VAL A 200 -0.71 -17.57 20.72
N GLY A 201 -0.92 -18.42 21.74
CA GLY A 201 -0.03 -18.53 22.90
C GLY A 201 -0.14 -17.34 23.86
N ALA A 202 0.95 -17.01 24.57
CA ALA A 202 1.02 -15.88 25.50
C ALA A 202 0.99 -14.54 24.75
N ASN A 203 -0.12 -13.80 24.86
CA ASN A 203 -0.29 -12.51 24.19
C ASN A 203 -1.36 -11.63 24.87
N ALA A 204 -1.32 -10.34 24.58
CA ALA A 204 -2.39 -9.38 24.84
C ALA A 204 -2.65 -8.54 23.58
N LEU A 205 -3.87 -8.02 23.45
CA LEU A 205 -4.27 -7.22 22.30
C LEU A 205 -5.34 -6.21 22.64
N ALA A 206 -5.14 -4.98 22.18
CA ALA A 206 -6.13 -3.93 22.13
C ALA A 206 -6.93 -3.98 20.81
N LEU A 207 -8.25 -4.06 20.92
CA LEU A 207 -9.18 -3.91 19.79
C LEU A 207 -9.80 -2.50 19.79
N PRO A 208 -10.34 -2.05 18.64
CA PRO A 208 -11.12 -0.83 18.58
C PRO A 208 -12.22 -0.81 19.65
N GLY A 209 -12.52 0.37 20.18
CA GLY A 209 -13.63 0.54 21.12
C GLY A 209 -13.31 0.16 22.56
N GLY A 210 -12.04 -0.09 22.88
CA GLY A 210 -11.55 -0.25 24.26
C GLY A 210 -11.55 -1.67 24.80
N ILE A 211 -11.78 -2.67 23.94
CA ILE A 211 -11.69 -4.08 24.33
C ILE A 211 -10.21 -4.47 24.39
N VAL A 212 -9.75 -4.92 25.55
CA VAL A 212 -8.39 -5.45 25.76
C VAL A 212 -8.52 -6.94 26.10
N VAL A 213 -7.93 -7.79 25.28
CA VAL A 213 -7.94 -9.25 25.49
C VAL A 213 -6.59 -9.69 26.02
N PHE A 214 -6.59 -10.48 27.08
CA PHE A 214 -5.42 -11.20 27.58
C PHE A 214 -5.60 -12.70 27.34
N THR A 215 -4.55 -13.36 26.84
CA THR A 215 -4.57 -14.81 26.75
C THR A 215 -4.21 -15.45 28.08
N ASP A 216 -4.78 -16.63 28.36
CA ASP A 216 -4.53 -17.38 29.58
C ASP A 216 -3.03 -17.67 29.79
N ASP A 217 -2.32 -18.00 28.70
CA ASP A 217 -0.88 -18.27 28.73
C ASP A 217 -0.06 -17.06 29.20
N LEU A 218 -0.44 -15.84 28.81
CA LEU A 218 0.21 -14.62 29.30
C LEU A 218 -0.09 -14.41 30.79
N LEU A 219 -1.34 -14.62 31.20
CA LEU A 219 -1.77 -14.45 32.59
C LEU A 219 -1.10 -15.47 33.54
N LEU A 220 -0.76 -16.65 33.04
CA LEU A 220 -0.01 -17.69 33.74
C LEU A 220 1.51 -17.45 33.72
N MET A 221 2.03 -16.82 32.67
CA MET A 221 3.44 -16.48 32.53
C MET A 221 3.88 -15.35 33.47
N ALA A 222 3.00 -14.41 33.79
CA ALA A 222 3.31 -13.30 34.68
C ALA A 222 3.58 -13.79 36.11
N GLU A 223 4.68 -13.33 36.71
CA GLU A 223 5.08 -13.71 38.07
C GLU A 223 4.37 -12.87 39.14
N ASN A 224 3.85 -11.71 38.77
CA ASN A 224 3.12 -10.83 39.68
C ASN A 224 2.13 -9.95 38.91
N ASN A 225 1.20 -9.36 39.66
CA ASN A 225 0.16 -8.53 39.07
C ASN A 225 0.68 -7.18 38.54
N GLN A 226 1.85 -6.70 38.98
CA GLN A 226 2.42 -5.43 38.50
C GLN A 226 2.89 -5.55 37.05
N GLU A 227 3.41 -6.70 36.64
CA GLU A 227 3.72 -7.00 35.24
C GLU A 227 2.48 -6.99 34.36
N LEU A 228 1.39 -7.62 34.81
CA LEU A 228 0.12 -7.62 34.10
C LEU A 228 -0.47 -6.20 33.99
N VAL A 229 -0.33 -5.38 35.04
CA VAL A 229 -0.74 -3.97 35.00
C VAL A 229 0.13 -3.17 34.03
N ALA A 230 1.43 -3.48 33.92
CA ALA A 230 2.31 -2.85 32.96
C ALA A 230 1.91 -3.16 31.51
N ILE A 231 1.60 -4.43 31.19
CA ILE A 231 1.03 -4.82 29.89
C ILE A 231 -0.32 -4.14 29.67
N LEU A 232 -1.20 -4.13 30.67
CA LEU A 232 -2.50 -3.43 30.57
C LEU A 232 -2.32 -1.95 30.21
N ALA A 233 -1.35 -1.26 30.82
CA ALA A 233 -1.07 0.13 30.52
C ALA A 233 -0.63 0.32 29.07
N HIS A 234 0.23 -0.56 28.55
CA HIS A 234 0.66 -0.57 27.15
C HIS A 234 -0.52 -0.80 26.18
N GLU A 235 -1.34 -1.82 26.42
CA GLU A 235 -2.53 -2.09 25.61
C GLU A 235 -3.53 -0.93 25.63
N VAL A 236 -3.73 -0.30 26.79
CA VAL A 236 -4.59 0.88 26.89
C VAL A 236 -3.97 2.07 26.16
N GLY A 237 -2.65 2.19 26.10
CA GLY A 237 -1.96 3.13 25.22
C GLY A 237 -2.38 2.95 23.75
N HIS A 238 -2.43 1.71 23.25
CA HIS A 238 -2.95 1.43 21.90
C HIS A 238 -4.42 1.84 21.73
N VAL A 239 -5.26 1.63 22.74
CA VAL A 239 -6.67 2.08 22.72
C VAL A 239 -6.76 3.61 22.63
N VAL A 240 -6.04 4.33 23.51
CA VAL A 240 -6.08 5.79 23.60
C VAL A 240 -5.59 6.43 22.30
N HIS A 241 -4.54 5.88 21.70
CA HIS A 241 -4.00 6.35 20.42
C HIS A 241 -4.74 5.80 19.19
N ARG A 242 -5.79 4.98 19.39
CA ARG A 242 -6.61 4.36 18.32
C ARG A 242 -5.80 3.58 17.29
N HIS A 243 -4.74 2.94 17.76
CA HIS A 243 -3.74 2.25 16.95
C HIS A 243 -4.34 1.11 16.12
N SER A 244 -5.21 0.28 16.70
CA SER A 244 -5.86 -0.83 16.01
C SER A 244 -6.78 -0.33 14.89
N LEU A 245 -7.52 0.76 15.13
CA LEU A 245 -8.36 1.39 14.11
C LEU A 245 -7.52 1.99 12.99
N GLN A 246 -6.43 2.66 13.33
CA GLN A 246 -5.49 3.19 12.34
C GLN A 246 -4.89 2.07 11.48
N GLY A 247 -4.55 0.92 12.07
CA GLY A 247 -4.08 -0.28 11.35
C GLY A 247 -5.11 -0.83 10.36
N ILE A 248 -6.39 -0.89 10.75
CA ILE A 248 -7.50 -1.31 9.89
C ILE A 248 -7.64 -0.37 8.69
N VAL A 249 -7.68 0.94 8.91
CA VAL A 249 -7.79 1.95 7.85
C VAL A 249 -6.58 1.87 6.91
N GLN A 250 -5.37 1.76 7.47
CA GLN A 250 -4.15 1.66 6.70
C GLN A 250 -4.13 0.43 5.80
N SER A 251 -4.49 -0.74 6.33
CA SER A 251 -4.57 -1.98 5.54
C SER A 251 -5.60 -1.86 4.42
N SER A 252 -6.74 -1.23 4.70
CA SER A 252 -7.80 -0.97 3.71
C SER A 252 -7.34 -0.03 2.60
N LEU A 253 -6.64 1.06 2.94
CA LEU A 253 -6.10 2.01 1.97
C LEU A 253 -4.96 1.42 1.14
N ALA A 254 -4.08 0.62 1.76
CA ALA A 254 -3.02 -0.08 1.05
C ALA A 254 -3.59 -1.07 0.04
N LEU A 255 -4.60 -1.86 0.45
CA LEU A 255 -5.29 -2.79 -0.43
C LEU A 255 -5.98 -2.06 -1.60
N TRP A 256 -6.70 -0.97 -1.30
CA TRP A 256 -7.35 -0.14 -2.31
C TRP A 256 -6.34 0.46 -3.30
N LEU A 257 -5.19 0.92 -2.83
CA LEU A 257 -4.13 1.46 -3.69
C LEU A 257 -3.61 0.39 -4.66
N VAL A 258 -3.35 -0.82 -4.17
CA VAL A 258 -2.90 -1.92 -5.04
C VAL A 258 -3.98 -2.25 -6.07
N MET A 259 -5.23 -2.45 -5.65
CA MET A 259 -6.34 -2.73 -6.58
C MET A 259 -6.49 -1.64 -7.65
N SER A 260 -6.26 -0.38 -7.28
CA SER A 260 -6.34 0.75 -8.19
C SER A 260 -5.21 0.76 -9.23
N ILE A 261 -4.04 0.22 -8.89
CA ILE A 261 -2.88 0.15 -9.79
C ILE A 261 -2.96 -1.09 -10.69
N THR A 262 -3.30 -2.24 -10.11
CA THR A 262 -3.29 -3.53 -10.84
C THR A 262 -4.56 -3.74 -11.65
N GLY A 263 -5.67 -3.11 -11.26
CA GLY A 263 -7.00 -3.38 -11.81
C GLY A 263 -7.50 -4.79 -11.49
N ASP A 264 -6.83 -5.50 -10.59
CA ASP A 264 -7.08 -6.91 -10.31
C ASP A 264 -7.51 -7.10 -8.86
N LEU A 265 -8.75 -7.56 -8.67
CA LEU A 265 -9.27 -7.90 -7.35
C LEU A 265 -8.59 -9.15 -6.77
N SER A 266 -8.02 -10.02 -7.60
CA SER A 266 -7.30 -11.22 -7.16
C SER A 266 -5.90 -10.93 -6.62
N ALA A 267 -5.30 -9.77 -6.96
CA ALA A 267 -4.06 -9.31 -6.33
C ALA A 267 -4.20 -9.13 -4.80
N ALA A 268 -5.44 -9.00 -4.30
CA ALA A 268 -5.73 -8.97 -2.87
C ALA A 268 -5.31 -10.25 -2.14
N SER A 269 -5.49 -11.43 -2.76
CA SER A 269 -5.19 -12.72 -2.12
C SER A 269 -3.69 -12.94 -1.93
N ASP A 270 -2.87 -12.51 -2.90
CA ASP A 270 -1.41 -12.63 -2.81
C ASP A 270 -0.82 -11.68 -1.77
N LEU A 271 -1.40 -10.48 -1.65
CA LEU A 271 -0.99 -9.50 -0.66
C LEU A 271 -1.36 -9.87 0.76
N THR A 272 -2.42 -10.64 1.00
CA THR A 272 -2.75 -11.12 2.36
C THR A 272 -1.60 -11.88 3.03
N SER A 273 -0.72 -12.52 2.24
CA SER A 273 0.42 -13.28 2.76
C SER A 273 1.68 -12.43 3.00
N THR A 274 1.88 -11.35 2.24
CA THR A 274 3.12 -10.56 2.23
C THR A 274 2.95 -9.20 2.92
N LEU A 275 1.75 -8.64 2.89
CA LEU A 275 1.45 -7.34 3.46
C LEU A 275 1.65 -7.30 4.99
N PRO A 276 1.26 -8.30 5.80
CA PRO A 276 1.54 -8.29 7.23
C PRO A 276 3.03 -8.23 7.55
N ALA A 277 3.88 -9.01 6.86
CA ALA A 277 5.32 -9.01 7.05
C ALA A 277 5.99 -7.69 6.62
N ILE A 278 5.46 -7.06 5.56
CA ILE A 278 5.90 -5.73 5.13
C ILE A 278 5.47 -4.68 6.15
N LEU A 279 4.20 -4.67 6.55
CA LEU A 279 3.62 -3.72 7.51
C LEU A 279 4.29 -3.81 8.89
N ALA A 280 4.56 -5.01 9.40
CA ALA A 280 5.26 -5.25 10.67
C ALA A 280 6.70 -4.67 10.67
N ASN A 281 7.31 -4.51 9.50
CA ASN A 281 8.64 -3.92 9.33
C ASN A 281 8.62 -2.41 9.03
N LEU A 282 7.45 -1.78 8.88
CA LEU A 282 7.36 -0.35 8.59
C LEU A 282 7.61 0.48 9.86
N SER A 283 8.24 1.64 9.67
CA SER A 283 8.57 2.59 10.75
C SER A 283 7.37 2.99 11.60
N TYR A 284 6.18 3.04 11.01
CA TYR A 284 4.96 3.41 11.70
C TYR A 284 4.57 2.43 12.83
N VAL A 285 4.75 1.12 12.65
CA VAL A 285 4.52 0.15 13.74
C VAL A 285 5.43 0.47 14.92
N ARG A 286 6.70 0.79 14.65
CA ARG A 286 7.64 1.22 15.71
C ARG A 286 7.21 2.51 16.40
N ASP A 287 6.63 3.46 15.67
CA ASP A 287 6.11 4.70 16.26
C ASP A 287 4.86 4.43 17.11
N MET A 288 3.99 3.49 16.72
CA MET A 288 2.84 3.06 17.55
C MET A 288 3.30 2.39 18.84
N GLU A 289 4.28 1.49 18.75
CA GLU A 289 4.87 0.83 19.93
C GLU A 289 5.49 1.88 20.86
N ARG A 290 6.17 2.89 20.31
CA ARG A 290 6.72 3.99 21.10
C ARG A 290 5.62 4.77 21.80
N ASP A 291 4.59 5.21 21.09
CA ASP A 291 3.46 5.93 21.68
C ASP A 291 2.80 5.12 22.82
N ALA A 292 2.64 3.81 22.66
CA ALA A 292 2.09 2.92 23.70
C ALA A 292 3.07 2.67 24.87
N ASP A 293 4.38 2.55 24.60
CA ASP A 293 5.42 2.43 25.62
C ASP A 293 5.55 3.72 26.45
N ASP A 294 5.50 4.90 25.83
CA ASP A 294 5.50 6.22 26.48
C ASP A 294 4.31 6.37 27.42
N PHE A 295 3.13 5.95 26.94
CA PHE A 295 1.91 5.92 27.73
C PHE A 295 2.06 5.00 28.95
N ALA A 296 2.54 3.77 28.74
CA ALA A 296 2.74 2.79 29.81
C ALA A 296 3.74 3.29 30.85
N LEU A 297 4.88 3.84 30.43
CA LEU A 297 5.89 4.42 31.32
C LEU A 297 5.33 5.55 32.19
N THR A 298 4.61 6.48 31.57
CA THR A 298 3.96 7.59 32.29
C THR A 298 2.97 7.06 33.32
N PHE A 299 2.11 6.12 32.91
CA PHE A 299 1.13 5.50 33.80
C PHE A 299 1.79 4.73 34.96
N MET A 300 2.85 3.97 34.69
CA MET A 300 3.60 3.23 35.70
C MET A 300 4.22 4.17 36.73
N HIS A 301 4.87 5.25 36.27
CA HIS A 301 5.43 6.29 37.15
C HIS A 301 4.35 6.92 38.04
N ASP A 302 3.23 7.35 37.46
CA ASP A 302 2.12 7.98 38.20
C ASP A 302 1.46 7.05 39.23
N ARG A 303 1.54 5.73 39.00
CA ARG A 303 1.00 4.70 39.89
C ARG A 303 2.04 4.11 40.84
N GLY A 304 3.30 4.54 40.79
CA GLY A 304 4.39 3.99 41.59
C GLY A 304 4.70 2.53 41.28
N ILE A 305 4.48 2.10 40.03
CA ILE A 305 4.85 0.79 39.52
C ILE A 305 6.22 0.91 38.88
N GLU A 306 7.15 0.05 39.27
CA GLU A 306 8.52 0.11 38.74
C GLU A 306 8.56 -0.35 37.27
N PRO A 307 9.10 0.47 36.33
CA PRO A 307 9.21 0.13 34.90
C PRO A 307 9.83 -1.24 34.59
N ARG A 308 10.70 -1.75 35.48
CA ARG A 308 11.30 -3.09 35.37
C ARG A 308 10.29 -4.23 35.25
N HIS A 309 9.06 -4.07 35.76
CA HIS A 309 8.03 -5.09 35.61
C HIS A 309 7.64 -5.30 34.15
N PHE A 310 7.54 -4.24 33.35
CA PHE A 310 7.29 -4.37 31.91
C PHE A 310 8.44 -5.09 31.21
N ALA A 311 9.68 -4.69 31.50
CA ALA A 311 10.87 -5.33 30.94
C ALA A 311 10.96 -6.83 31.29
N ALA A 312 10.63 -7.20 32.54
CA ALA A 312 10.68 -8.58 33.01
C ALA A 312 9.71 -9.51 32.25
N ILE A 313 8.47 -9.09 32.04
CA ILE A 313 7.50 -9.89 31.29
C ILE A 313 7.82 -9.93 29.79
N MET A 314 8.35 -8.84 29.20
CA MET A 314 8.83 -8.84 27.81
C MET A 314 9.96 -9.84 27.58
N LEU A 315 10.93 -9.92 28.51
CA LEU A 315 12.02 -10.91 28.44
C LEU A 315 11.53 -12.36 28.56
N ARG A 316 10.37 -12.60 29.19
CA ARG A 316 9.75 -13.92 29.22
C ARG A 316 8.95 -14.26 27.96
N LEU A 317 8.38 -13.25 27.30
CA LEU A 317 7.65 -13.42 26.04
C LEU A 317 8.58 -13.76 24.88
N ASP A 318 9.80 -13.23 24.90
CA ASP A 318 10.86 -13.51 23.92
C ASP A 318 12.17 -13.77 24.65
N PRO A 319 12.35 -14.98 25.21
CA PRO A 319 13.60 -15.33 25.86
C PRO A 319 14.73 -15.25 24.84
N PRO A 320 15.85 -14.55 25.14
CA PRO A 320 16.96 -14.43 24.20
C PRO A 320 17.45 -15.83 23.81
N ASP A 321 17.39 -16.15 22.52
CA ASP A 321 17.86 -17.41 21.95
C ASP A 321 19.34 -17.64 22.32
N GLU A 322 19.61 -18.54 23.28
CA GLU A 322 20.97 -19.02 23.58
C GLU A 322 21.45 -20.11 22.60
N THR A 323 20.61 -20.52 21.63
CA THR A 323 20.98 -21.53 20.64
C THR A 323 20.85 -21.00 19.22
N GLU A 324 22.00 -20.65 18.64
CA GLU A 324 22.16 -20.67 17.18
C GLU A 324 21.73 -22.05 16.64
N GLY A 325 20.56 -22.13 15.99
CA GLY A 325 20.20 -23.25 15.12
C GLY A 325 19.09 -24.21 15.55
N GLY A 326 18.08 -23.77 16.31
CA GLY A 326 16.92 -24.60 16.67
C GLY A 326 15.60 -24.15 16.04
N GLU A 327 15.26 -24.64 14.84
CA GLU A 327 13.90 -24.53 14.27
C GLU A 327 12.89 -25.40 15.07
N THR A 328 12.54 -25.05 16.31
CA THR A 328 11.45 -25.75 17.01
C THR A 328 10.81 -24.89 18.11
N ALA A 329 10.02 -23.89 17.71
CA ALA A 329 8.66 -23.63 18.19
C ALA A 329 8.16 -22.30 17.57
N ASN A 330 7.07 -22.38 16.80
CA ASN A 330 6.18 -21.27 16.49
C ASN A 330 6.63 -20.17 15.50
N GLY A 331 6.94 -20.56 14.25
CA GLY A 331 6.89 -19.60 13.13
C GLY A 331 5.53 -18.89 13.00
N LEU A 332 4.45 -19.49 13.51
CA LEU A 332 3.13 -18.88 13.65
C LEU A 332 3.00 -17.93 14.85
N SER A 333 3.57 -18.21 16.04
CA SER A 333 3.47 -17.27 17.17
C SER A 333 4.44 -16.08 17.05
N ASN A 334 5.57 -16.23 16.35
CA ASN A 334 6.39 -15.08 15.92
C ASN A 334 5.71 -14.26 14.81
N PHE A 335 4.94 -14.90 13.92
CA PHE A 335 4.13 -14.21 12.91
C PHE A 335 2.90 -13.51 13.51
N LEU A 336 2.42 -13.97 14.66
CA LEU A 336 1.24 -13.45 15.37
C LEU A 336 1.59 -12.67 16.65
N SER A 337 2.88 -12.45 16.93
CA SER A 337 3.30 -11.53 17.98
C SER A 337 2.93 -10.12 17.54
N THR A 338 1.90 -9.57 18.17
CA THR A 338 1.34 -8.25 17.86
C THR A 338 2.32 -7.14 18.23
N HIS A 339 3.13 -7.36 19.27
CA HIS A 339 4.05 -6.40 19.86
C HIS A 339 5.40 -7.06 20.18
N PRO A 340 6.27 -7.30 19.18
CA PRO A 340 7.53 -7.98 19.42
C PRO A 340 8.40 -7.18 20.40
N PRO A 341 8.92 -7.81 21.47
CA PRO A 341 9.90 -7.18 22.34
C PRO A 341 11.16 -6.93 21.52
N THR A 342 11.75 -5.76 21.69
CA THR A 342 13.05 -5.46 21.10
C THR A 342 14.03 -5.05 22.19
N PRO A 343 15.34 -5.28 22.01
CA PRO A 343 16.34 -4.83 22.98
C PRO A 343 16.26 -3.32 23.27
N GLU A 344 15.88 -2.51 22.27
CA GLU A 344 15.67 -1.07 22.41
C GLU A 344 14.52 -0.75 23.39
N ARG A 345 13.37 -1.44 23.24
CA ARG A 345 12.22 -1.28 24.14
C ARG A 345 12.53 -1.74 25.56
N ILE A 346 13.11 -2.94 25.72
CA ILE A 346 13.47 -3.47 27.04
C ILE A 346 14.41 -2.51 27.76
N LYS A 347 15.48 -2.08 27.08
CA LYS A 347 16.44 -1.12 27.64
C LYS A 347 15.75 0.18 28.07
N ARG A 348 14.80 0.68 27.28
CA ARG A 348 14.07 1.90 27.61
C ARG A 348 13.34 1.81 28.96
N PHE A 349 12.74 0.67 29.29
CA PHE A 349 12.09 0.47 30.59
C PHE A 349 13.07 0.21 31.73
N LEU A 350 14.26 -0.32 31.44
CA LEU A 350 15.30 -0.53 32.45
C LEU A 350 16.07 0.75 32.80
N ASP A 351 16.23 1.68 31.86
CA ASP A 351 16.99 2.93 32.02
C ASP A 351 16.19 4.05 32.75
N GLN A 352 15.05 3.73 33.38
CA GLN A 352 14.15 4.69 34.04
C GLN A 352 14.50 4.96 35.52
N ASP A 353 15.80 5.03 35.85
CA ASP A 353 16.31 5.20 37.22
C ASP A 353 15.74 6.41 37.99
#